data_AF-A0A2G6KX24-F1
#
_entry.id   AF-A0A2G6KX24-F1
#
_cell.length_a   1.000
_cell.length_b   1.000
_cell.length_c   1.000
_cell.angle_alpha   90.00
_cell.angle_beta   90.00
_cell.angle_gamma   90.00
#
_symmetry.space_group_name_H-M   'P 1'
#
loop_
_entity.id
_entity.type
_entity.pdbx_description
1 polymer ?
#
loop_
_entity_poly.entity_id
_entity_poly.type
_entity_poly.pdbx_seq_one_letter_code
_entity_poly.pdbx_strand_id
1 'polypeptide(L)'
;MRVCYFKSTSYCETSTRPNKNLESASGYQLAPVIDQAKKYFPRLKLQIAIGGFRSSKAMIEGRCFELYPLPDDWGNNTGEINEIISSAVDYKIALVQALKDFRDGKKYKKKPELSFPGIGIDLTSKFESLFYQQTENLIHDALAHINLEQPQEDMVNLYAALKAVVIRLFDQATESYQQEPKMLKALASSRRLLHKYLNELEAQGGNHESAKKA
;
A
#
# COMPACT_ATOMS: atom_id res chain seq x y z
N MET A 1 12.09 -10.20 -30.08
CA MET A 1 11.16 -9.74 -29.02
C MET A 1 11.90 -9.88 -27.69
N ARG A 2 12.43 -8.78 -27.14
CA ARG A 2 13.25 -8.80 -25.91
C ARG A 2 12.36 -8.40 -24.73
N VAL A 3 12.22 -9.31 -23.78
CA VAL A 3 11.51 -9.11 -22.51
C VAL A 3 12.52 -8.57 -21.50
N CYS A 4 12.26 -7.39 -20.95
CA CYS A 4 13.06 -6.81 -19.86
C CYS A 4 12.23 -6.85 -18.57
N TYR A 5 12.73 -7.58 -17.58
CA TYR A 5 12.20 -7.60 -16.21
C TYR A 5 12.75 -6.40 -15.42
N PHE A 6 11.93 -5.80 -14.56
CA PHE A 6 12.42 -4.93 -13.47
C PHE A 6 11.77 -5.31 -12.14
N LYS A 7 12.62 -5.35 -11.09
CA LYS A 7 12.33 -5.83 -9.73
C LYS A 7 11.30 -4.94 -9.03
N SER A 8 10.17 -5.54 -8.67
CA SER A 8 9.25 -5.05 -7.63
C SER A 8 9.81 -5.43 -6.26
N THR A 9 9.80 -4.48 -5.34
CA THR A 9 10.22 -4.65 -3.95
C THR A 9 9.17 -5.40 -3.16
N SER A 10 9.45 -6.67 -2.87
CA SER A 10 9.31 -7.19 -1.51
C SER A 10 10.22 -8.41 -1.33
N TYR A 11 11.09 -8.35 -0.32
CA TYR A 11 11.85 -9.46 0.27
C TYR A 11 12.54 -10.45 -0.70
N CYS A 12 13.78 -10.14 -1.06
CA CYS A 12 14.82 -11.14 -1.39
C CYS A 12 16.20 -10.51 -1.28
N GLU A 13 16.77 -10.49 -0.07
CA GLU A 13 18.23 -10.49 0.06
C GLU A 13 18.74 -11.89 -0.33
N THR A 14 19.61 -11.95 -1.33
CA THR A 14 20.82 -12.80 -1.32
C THR A 14 21.71 -12.51 -2.53
N SER A 15 23.00 -12.36 -2.23
CA SER A 15 24.18 -12.71 -3.05
C SER A 15 24.84 -11.64 -3.96
N THR A 16 25.74 -10.87 -3.33
CA THR A 16 27.16 -10.60 -3.69
C THR A 16 27.57 -10.22 -5.13
N ARG A 17 27.85 -8.93 -5.34
CA ARG A 17 29.23 -8.36 -5.46
C ARG A 17 29.23 -6.95 -4.83
N PRO A 18 30.19 -6.60 -3.94
CA PRO A 18 30.20 -5.30 -3.28
C PRO A 18 30.84 -4.25 -4.19
N ASN A 19 30.09 -3.20 -4.56
CA ASN A 19 30.71 -1.96 -5.01
C ASN A 19 30.86 -1.05 -3.78
N LYS A 20 32.12 -0.78 -3.41
CA LYS A 20 32.48 0.08 -2.28
C LYS A 20 32.16 1.52 -2.65
N ASN A 21 31.00 2.00 -2.22
CA ASN A 21 30.67 3.39 -1.86
C ASN A 21 29.24 3.36 -1.29
N LEU A 22 29.13 2.91 -0.05
CA LEU A 22 27.86 2.76 0.68
C LEU A 22 27.71 3.95 1.62
N GLU A 23 27.24 5.06 1.07
CA GLU A 23 26.59 6.12 1.85
C GLU A 23 25.24 6.45 1.17
N SER A 24 24.17 5.95 1.80
CA SER A 24 22.74 6.27 1.59
C SER A 24 22.16 6.38 0.16
N ALA A 25 21.51 5.34 -0.39
CA ALA A 25 20.40 5.49 -1.36
C ALA A 25 19.74 4.15 -1.75
N SER A 26 18.55 3.85 -1.22
CA SER A 26 17.62 2.93 -1.87
C SER A 26 16.97 3.67 -3.04
N GLY A 27 17.49 3.49 -4.26
CA GLY A 27 16.93 4.10 -5.47
C GLY A 27 16.26 3.08 -6.37
N TYR A 28 15.08 3.41 -6.90
CA TYR A 28 14.48 2.71 -8.04
C TYR A 28 14.93 3.39 -9.33
N GLN A 29 15.13 2.61 -10.40
CA GLN A 29 15.46 3.14 -11.72
C GLN A 29 14.44 2.63 -12.75
N LEU A 30 13.95 3.53 -13.59
CA LEU A 30 13.04 3.20 -14.68
C LEU A 30 13.73 2.30 -15.70
N ALA A 31 12.95 1.42 -16.35
CA ALA A 31 13.44 0.68 -17.50
C ALA A 31 13.84 1.68 -18.61
N PRO A 32 14.94 1.45 -19.35
CA PRO A 32 15.43 2.42 -20.36
C PRO A 32 14.39 2.82 -21.41
N VAL A 33 13.49 1.91 -21.77
CA VAL A 33 12.38 2.19 -22.72
C VAL A 33 11.33 3.12 -22.13
N ILE A 34 11.07 3.03 -20.83
CA ILE A 34 10.16 3.94 -20.11
C ILE A 34 10.83 5.29 -19.92
N ASP A 35 12.13 5.31 -19.62
CA ASP A 35 12.90 6.55 -19.53
C ASP A 35 12.96 7.29 -20.88
N GLN A 36 13.16 6.55 -21.98
CA GLN A 36 13.05 7.09 -23.32
C GLN A 36 11.63 7.61 -23.62
N ALA A 37 10.58 6.86 -23.28
CA ALA A 37 9.20 7.30 -23.47
C ALA A 37 8.90 8.58 -22.67
N LYS A 38 9.37 8.66 -21.41
CA LYS A 38 9.28 9.86 -20.57
C LYS A 38 9.93 11.06 -21.24
N LYS A 39 11.12 10.87 -21.84
CA LYS A 39 11.88 11.96 -22.47
C LYS A 39 11.24 12.49 -23.76
N TYR A 40 10.74 11.62 -24.62
CA TYR A 40 10.28 11.99 -25.96
C TYR A 40 8.75 12.09 -26.09
N PHE A 41 8.01 11.43 -25.21
CA PHE A 41 6.55 11.34 -25.25
C PHE A 41 5.90 11.55 -23.85
N PRO A 42 6.31 12.55 -23.05
CA PRO A 42 5.85 12.69 -21.66
C PRO A 42 4.33 12.94 -21.54
N ARG A 43 3.72 13.48 -22.60
CA ARG A 43 2.32 13.92 -22.65
C ARG A 43 1.36 12.88 -23.20
N LEU A 44 1.85 11.82 -23.83
CA LEU A 44 0.98 10.80 -24.43
C LEU A 44 0.51 9.83 -23.35
N LYS A 45 -0.79 9.48 -23.35
CA LYS A 45 -1.28 8.27 -22.66
C LYS A 45 -0.39 7.09 -23.00
N LEU A 46 0.08 6.40 -21.98
CA LEU A 46 0.91 5.21 -22.13
C LEU A 46 0.19 4.03 -21.49
N GLN A 47 0.22 2.88 -22.15
CA GLN A 47 -0.18 1.62 -21.53
C GLN A 47 1.06 0.76 -21.36
N ILE A 48 1.34 0.36 -20.12
CA ILE A 48 2.52 -0.44 -19.78
C ILE A 48 2.07 -1.85 -19.49
N ALA A 49 2.52 -2.80 -20.31
CA ALA A 49 2.42 -4.21 -19.99
C ALA A 49 3.55 -4.56 -19.00
N ILE A 50 3.18 -4.92 -17.79
CA ILE A 50 4.09 -5.36 -16.73
C ILE A 50 3.83 -6.85 -16.50
N GLY A 51 4.89 -7.63 -16.38
CA GLY A 51 4.70 -9.02 -16.00
C GLY A 51 5.95 -9.69 -15.48
N GLY A 52 5.72 -10.78 -14.76
CA GLY A 52 6.79 -11.61 -14.26
C GLY A 52 6.32 -12.81 -13.45
N PHE A 53 7.32 -13.54 -12.98
CA PHE A 53 7.15 -14.75 -12.19
C PHE A 53 7.60 -14.48 -10.77
N ARG A 54 6.82 -14.97 -9.81
CA ARG A 54 7.29 -15.16 -8.44
C ARG A 54 7.77 -16.61 -8.34
N SER A 55 9.04 -16.79 -7.96
CA SER A 55 9.64 -18.12 -7.88
C SER A 55 10.51 -18.30 -6.65
N SER A 56 10.44 -19.48 -6.04
CA SER A 56 11.37 -19.94 -5.01
C SER A 56 12.25 -21.05 -5.59
N LYS A 57 13.54 -20.76 -5.76
CA LYS A 57 14.51 -21.63 -6.44
C LYS A 57 14.05 -21.98 -7.86
N ALA A 58 13.71 -23.26 -8.10
CA ALA A 58 13.24 -23.77 -9.38
C ALA A 58 11.69 -23.84 -9.48
N MET A 59 10.97 -23.51 -8.40
CA MET A 59 9.51 -23.58 -8.38
C MET A 59 8.90 -22.20 -8.64
N ILE A 60 7.99 -22.13 -9.61
CA ILE A 60 7.18 -20.94 -9.86
C ILE A 60 5.98 -20.99 -8.89
N GLU A 61 5.92 -20.02 -7.98
CA GLU A 61 4.85 -19.85 -6.99
C GLU A 61 3.69 -19.01 -7.52
N GLY A 62 3.98 -18.11 -8.47
CA GLY A 62 2.98 -17.18 -8.99
C GLY A 62 3.41 -16.54 -10.29
N ARG A 63 2.42 -15.99 -11.00
CA ARG A 63 2.58 -15.25 -12.25
C ARG A 63 1.68 -14.03 -12.18
N CYS A 64 2.19 -12.87 -12.53
CA CYS A 64 1.43 -11.64 -12.65
C CYS A 64 1.76 -11.03 -14.00
N PHE A 65 0.74 -10.76 -14.79
CA PHE A 65 0.85 -10.14 -16.11
C PHE A 65 -0.34 -9.19 -16.24
N GLU A 66 -0.06 -7.90 -16.24
CA GLU A 66 -1.06 -6.86 -16.11
C GLU A 66 -0.74 -5.70 -17.06
N LEU A 67 -1.78 -5.00 -17.47
CA LEU A 67 -1.69 -3.83 -18.31
C LEU A 67 -2.10 -2.61 -17.49
N TYR A 68 -1.16 -1.70 -17.29
CA TYR A 68 -1.38 -0.48 -16.52
C TYR A 68 -1.54 0.73 -17.44
N PRO A 69 -2.68 1.42 -17.40
CA PRO A 69 -2.80 2.72 -18.04
C PRO A 69 -2.06 3.77 -17.21
N LEU A 70 -1.31 4.62 -17.89
CA LEU A 70 -0.80 5.88 -17.35
C LEU A 70 -1.58 7.05 -17.96
N PRO A 71 -1.89 8.07 -17.15
CA PRO A 71 -2.66 9.23 -17.58
C PRO A 71 -1.88 10.07 -18.62
N ASP A 72 -2.58 11.00 -19.26
CA ASP A 72 -1.93 12.04 -20.06
C ASP A 72 -0.95 12.83 -19.18
N ASP A 73 0.17 13.26 -19.74
CA ASP A 73 1.20 14.02 -19.02
C ASP A 73 1.85 13.30 -17.81
N TRP A 74 1.74 11.96 -17.74
CA TRP A 74 2.40 11.15 -16.69
C TRP A 74 3.91 11.41 -16.58
N GLY A 75 4.57 11.71 -17.71
CA GLY A 75 6.01 11.88 -17.76
C GLY A 75 6.50 13.13 -17.04
N ASN A 76 5.66 14.15 -16.93
CA ASN A 76 5.97 15.39 -16.22
C ASN A 76 5.46 15.36 -14.77
N ASN A 77 4.40 14.60 -14.50
CA ASN A 77 3.71 14.54 -13.21
C ASN A 77 3.92 13.19 -12.50
N THR A 78 5.18 12.73 -12.45
CA THR A 78 5.50 11.46 -11.78
C THR A 78 5.36 11.53 -10.25
N GLY A 79 5.36 12.74 -9.68
CA GLY A 79 5.22 12.95 -8.24
C GLY A 79 3.80 12.60 -7.76
N GLU A 80 2.82 13.06 -8.52
CA GLU A 80 1.38 12.89 -8.29
C GLU A 80 1.00 11.41 -8.42
N ILE A 81 1.52 10.72 -9.46
CA ILE A 81 1.33 9.27 -9.61
C ILE A 81 1.94 8.52 -8.42
N ASN A 82 3.14 8.92 -7.98
CA ASN A 82 3.79 8.30 -6.84
C ASN A 82 3.03 8.55 -5.53
N GLU A 83 2.44 9.73 -5.36
CA GLU A 83 1.59 10.08 -4.23
C GLU A 83 0.37 9.17 -4.18
N ILE A 84 -0.38 9.03 -5.28
CA ILE A 84 -1.56 8.15 -5.37
C ILE A 84 -1.22 6.73 -4.91
N ILE A 85 -0.13 6.16 -5.46
CA ILE A 85 0.29 4.80 -5.15
C ILE A 85 0.74 4.69 -3.68
N SER A 86 1.52 5.67 -3.19
CA SER A 86 2.03 5.67 -1.83
C SER A 86 0.90 5.78 -0.82
N SER A 87 -0.05 6.70 -1.03
CA SER A 87 -1.23 6.85 -0.18
C SER A 87 -2.09 5.58 -0.18
N ALA A 88 -2.31 4.94 -1.33
CA ALA A 88 -3.02 3.66 -1.39
C ALA A 88 -2.33 2.55 -0.57
N VAL A 89 -0.99 2.49 -0.62
CA VAL A 89 -0.20 1.58 0.22
C VAL A 89 -0.32 1.94 1.70
N ASP A 90 -0.37 3.22 2.05
CA ASP A 90 -0.52 3.67 3.43
C ASP A 90 -1.91 3.31 4.02
N TYR A 91 -2.99 3.41 3.23
CA TYR A 91 -4.31 2.90 3.63
C TYR A 91 -4.28 1.40 3.94
N LYS A 92 -3.57 0.62 3.12
CA LYS A 92 -3.35 -0.82 3.39
C LYS A 92 -2.58 -1.03 4.68
N ILE A 93 -1.52 -0.25 4.90
CA ILE A 93 -0.70 -0.34 6.12
C ILE A 93 -1.56 -0.03 7.35
N ALA A 94 -2.43 0.99 7.29
CA ALA A 94 -3.36 1.33 8.36
C ALA A 94 -4.26 0.15 8.74
N LEU A 95 -4.87 -0.51 7.75
CA LEU A 95 -5.67 -1.73 7.96
C LEU A 95 -4.84 -2.83 8.64
N VAL A 96 -3.68 -3.16 8.09
CA VAL A 96 -2.82 -4.24 8.60
C VAL A 96 -2.36 -3.95 10.02
N GLN A 97 -1.97 -2.71 10.34
CA GLN A 97 -1.53 -2.34 11.69
C GLN A 97 -2.68 -2.41 12.70
N ALA A 98 -3.88 -1.98 12.33
CA ALA A 98 -5.05 -2.12 13.20
C ALA A 98 -5.37 -3.60 13.48
N LEU A 99 -5.29 -4.48 12.46
CA LEU A 99 -5.50 -5.92 12.64
C LEU A 99 -4.39 -6.58 13.49
N LYS A 100 -3.14 -6.10 13.38
CA LYS A 100 -2.04 -6.54 14.26
C LYS A 100 -2.26 -6.12 15.70
N ASP A 101 -2.68 -4.87 15.95
CA ASP A 101 -3.06 -4.40 17.30
C ASP A 101 -4.18 -5.27 17.89
N PHE A 102 -5.15 -5.68 17.06
CA PHE A 102 -6.25 -6.54 17.50
C PHE A 102 -5.78 -7.97 17.83
N ARG A 103 -4.89 -8.51 17.00
CA ARG A 103 -4.26 -9.82 17.22
C ARG A 103 -3.44 -9.86 18.51
N ASP A 104 -2.62 -8.85 18.73
CA ASP A 104 -1.60 -8.88 19.78
C ASP A 104 -2.13 -8.35 21.12
N GLY A 105 -3.12 -7.45 21.10
CA GLY A 105 -3.61 -6.74 22.27
C GLY A 105 -2.56 -5.80 22.87
N LYS A 106 -2.74 -5.38 24.13
CA LYS A 106 -1.79 -4.48 24.81
C LYS A 106 -1.39 -4.99 26.18
N LYS A 107 -0.08 -4.93 26.45
CA LYS A 107 0.53 -5.27 27.74
C LYS A 107 1.26 -4.05 28.29
N TYR A 108 0.84 -3.57 29.46
CA TYR A 108 1.43 -2.41 30.13
C TYR A 108 2.20 -2.85 31.37
N LYS A 109 3.53 -2.74 31.34
CA LYS A 109 4.41 -3.15 32.47
C LYS A 109 4.11 -2.40 33.78
N LYS A 110 3.76 -1.11 33.69
CA LYS A 110 3.51 -0.24 34.84
C LYS A 110 2.05 -0.23 35.34
N LYS A 111 1.11 -0.78 34.54
CA LYS A 111 -0.34 -0.77 34.80
C LYS A 111 -0.99 -2.06 34.29
N PRO A 112 -0.73 -3.21 34.94
CA PRO A 112 -1.21 -4.51 34.48
C PRO A 112 -2.74 -4.56 34.33
N GLU A 113 -3.49 -3.82 35.14
CA GLU A 113 -4.96 -3.72 35.11
C GLU A 113 -5.53 -3.12 33.81
N LEU A 114 -4.73 -2.32 33.08
CA LEU A 114 -5.08 -1.78 31.76
C LEU A 114 -4.70 -2.71 30.61
N SER A 115 -3.98 -3.80 30.89
CA SER A 115 -3.59 -4.76 29.86
C SER A 115 -4.79 -5.60 29.44
N PHE A 116 -4.83 -5.97 28.17
CA PHE A 116 -5.86 -6.85 27.63
C PHE A 116 -5.25 -7.79 26.59
N PRO A 117 -5.70 -9.06 26.55
CA PRO A 117 -5.27 -10.00 25.52
C PRO A 117 -5.84 -9.57 24.16
N GLY A 118 -5.09 -9.83 23.10
CA GLY A 118 -5.63 -9.86 21.75
C GLY A 118 -6.19 -11.23 21.40
N ILE A 119 -6.71 -11.37 20.18
CA ILE A 119 -7.30 -12.61 19.69
C ILE A 119 -6.27 -13.73 19.43
N GLY A 120 -5.01 -13.37 19.13
CA GLY A 120 -3.94 -14.33 18.84
C GLY A 120 -4.05 -15.05 17.48
N ILE A 121 -5.11 -14.83 16.70
CA ILE A 121 -5.28 -15.38 15.35
C ILE A 121 -4.81 -14.35 14.32
N ASP A 122 -4.04 -14.79 13.32
CA ASP A 122 -3.61 -13.91 12.23
C ASP A 122 -4.73 -13.69 11.20
N LEU A 123 -5.31 -12.50 11.23
CA LEU A 123 -6.28 -12.03 10.23
C LEU A 123 -5.61 -11.21 9.13
N THR A 124 -4.34 -10.83 9.28
CA THR A 124 -3.70 -9.81 8.44
C THR A 124 -3.55 -10.25 7.00
N SER A 125 -3.02 -11.46 6.74
CA SER A 125 -2.78 -11.98 5.40
C SER A 125 -4.07 -12.08 4.55
N LYS A 126 -5.16 -12.56 5.15
CA LYS A 126 -6.45 -12.69 4.47
C LYS A 126 -7.01 -11.33 4.09
N PHE A 127 -7.03 -10.38 5.03
CA PHE A 127 -7.62 -9.06 4.81
C PHE A 127 -6.73 -8.11 4.01
N GLU A 128 -5.42 -8.31 4.01
CA GLU A 128 -4.51 -7.66 3.06
C GLU A 128 -4.78 -8.12 1.62
N SER A 129 -5.01 -9.42 1.41
CA SER A 129 -5.37 -9.95 0.08
C SER A 129 -6.73 -9.40 -0.38
N LEU A 130 -7.73 -9.36 0.50
CA LEU A 130 -9.04 -8.75 0.21
C LEU A 130 -8.94 -7.25 -0.07
N PHE A 131 -8.03 -6.53 0.59
CA PHE A 131 -7.78 -5.12 0.31
C PHE A 131 -7.32 -4.93 -1.13
N TYR A 132 -6.34 -5.69 -1.59
CA TYR A 132 -5.86 -5.60 -2.97
C TYR A 132 -6.99 -5.93 -3.97
N GLN A 133 -7.72 -7.03 -3.75
CA GLN A 133 -8.84 -7.42 -4.62
C GLN A 133 -9.95 -6.36 -4.72
N GLN A 134 -10.22 -5.62 -3.65
CA GLN A 134 -11.27 -4.60 -3.64
C GLN A 134 -10.81 -3.23 -4.13
N THR A 135 -9.51 -2.94 -4.11
CA THR A 135 -8.97 -1.63 -4.47
C THR A 135 -8.26 -1.60 -5.83
N GLU A 136 -7.93 -2.75 -6.42
CA GLU A 136 -7.24 -2.84 -7.71
C GLU A 136 -7.95 -2.03 -8.81
N ASN A 137 -9.24 -2.29 -9.05
CA ASN A 137 -10.01 -1.53 -10.05
C ASN A 137 -10.09 -0.04 -9.72
N LEU A 138 -10.23 0.33 -8.44
CA LEU A 138 -10.29 1.74 -8.03
C LEU A 138 -8.99 2.48 -8.37
N ILE A 139 -7.84 1.84 -8.13
CA ILE A 139 -6.53 2.42 -8.43
C ILE A 139 -6.30 2.46 -9.94
N HIS A 140 -6.67 1.41 -10.67
CA HIS A 140 -6.56 1.37 -12.13
C HIS A 140 -7.41 2.47 -12.79
N ASP A 141 -8.66 2.61 -12.36
CA ASP A 141 -9.58 3.62 -12.88
C ASP A 141 -9.07 5.03 -12.55
N ALA A 142 -8.54 5.25 -11.34
CA ALA A 142 -7.94 6.52 -10.97
C ALA A 142 -6.73 6.85 -11.84
N LEU A 143 -5.78 5.92 -12.02
CA LEU A 143 -4.60 6.15 -12.85
C LEU A 143 -4.97 6.36 -14.34
N ALA A 144 -6.01 5.71 -14.83
CA ALA A 144 -6.44 5.86 -16.23
C ALA A 144 -7.07 7.22 -16.54
N HIS A 145 -7.76 7.82 -15.58
CA HIS A 145 -8.67 8.96 -15.81
C HIS A 145 -8.31 10.22 -15.03
N ILE A 146 -7.37 10.16 -14.09
CA ILE A 146 -7.02 11.34 -13.28
C ILE A 146 -6.58 12.51 -14.15
N ASN A 147 -7.12 13.69 -13.84
CA ASN A 147 -6.64 14.92 -14.41
C ASN A 147 -5.40 15.41 -13.65
N LEU A 148 -4.21 15.15 -14.18
CA LEU A 148 -2.95 15.56 -13.54
C LEU A 148 -2.74 17.08 -13.48
N GLU A 149 -3.47 17.89 -14.25
CA GLU A 149 -3.43 19.35 -14.12
C GLU A 149 -4.16 19.84 -12.87
N GLN A 150 -5.19 19.11 -12.43
CA GLN A 150 -6.02 19.43 -11.27
C GLN A 150 -6.39 18.15 -10.49
N PRO A 151 -5.40 17.44 -9.91
CA PRO A 151 -5.60 16.08 -9.38
C PRO A 151 -6.40 16.03 -8.08
N GLN A 152 -6.58 17.17 -7.42
CA GLN A 152 -7.09 17.24 -6.05
C GLN A 152 -8.49 16.63 -5.88
N GLU A 153 -9.41 16.90 -6.81
CA GLU A 153 -10.79 16.39 -6.72
C GLU A 153 -10.82 14.86 -6.88
N ASP A 154 -10.11 14.35 -7.88
CA ASP A 154 -10.00 12.91 -8.16
C ASP A 154 -9.31 12.18 -7.00
N MET A 155 -8.26 12.76 -6.43
CA MET A 155 -7.56 12.23 -5.26
C MET A 155 -8.45 12.17 -4.02
N VAL A 156 -9.22 13.23 -3.74
CA VAL A 156 -10.17 13.24 -2.61
C VAL A 156 -11.19 12.12 -2.75
N ASN A 157 -11.74 11.94 -3.95
CA ASN A 157 -12.71 10.86 -4.23
C ASN A 157 -12.08 9.47 -4.05
N LEU A 158 -10.86 9.27 -4.58
CA LEU A 158 -10.13 8.02 -4.43
C LEU A 158 -9.84 7.72 -2.95
N TYR A 159 -9.34 8.69 -2.20
CA TYR A 159 -8.98 8.50 -0.79
C TYR A 159 -10.21 8.22 0.08
N ALA A 160 -11.34 8.88 -0.19
CA ALA A 160 -12.61 8.57 0.44
C ALA A 160 -13.05 7.12 0.16
N ALA A 161 -12.91 6.66 -1.09
CA ALA A 161 -13.23 5.28 -1.46
C ALA A 161 -12.31 4.26 -0.77
N LEU A 162 -10.99 4.51 -0.75
CA LEU A 162 -10.01 3.67 -0.05
C LEU A 162 -10.29 3.59 1.46
N LYS A 163 -10.58 4.73 2.09
CA LYS A 163 -10.99 4.81 3.50
C LYS A 163 -12.22 3.95 3.77
N ALA A 164 -13.24 4.04 2.91
CA ALA A 164 -14.46 3.24 3.04
C ALA A 164 -14.17 1.72 2.93
N VAL A 165 -13.30 1.31 2.01
CA VAL A 165 -12.86 -0.09 1.87
C VAL A 165 -12.14 -0.56 3.14
N VAL A 166 -11.20 0.24 3.66
CA VAL A 166 -10.44 -0.09 4.86
C VAL A 166 -11.34 -0.27 6.08
N ILE A 167 -12.28 0.66 6.31
CA ILE A 167 -13.24 0.57 7.42
C ILE A 167 -14.09 -0.70 7.29
N ARG A 168 -14.66 -0.93 6.09
CA ARG A 168 -15.47 -2.12 5.81
C ARG A 168 -14.71 -3.42 6.06
N LEU A 169 -13.47 -3.52 5.59
CA LEU A 169 -12.64 -4.72 5.78
C LEU A 169 -12.29 -4.95 7.25
N PHE A 170 -12.01 -3.87 8.01
CA PHE A 170 -11.77 -3.98 9.45
C PHE A 170 -13.02 -4.46 10.20
N ASP A 171 -14.19 -3.91 9.88
CA ASP A 171 -15.44 -4.32 10.52
C ASP A 171 -15.78 -5.78 10.16
N GLN A 172 -15.61 -6.19 8.89
CA GLN A 172 -15.76 -7.59 8.46
C GLN A 172 -14.80 -8.54 9.19
N ALA A 173 -13.56 -8.12 9.43
CA ALA A 173 -12.56 -8.93 10.14
C ALA A 173 -12.90 -9.14 11.61
N THR A 174 -13.63 -8.19 12.21
CA THR A 174 -13.86 -8.14 13.65
C THR A 174 -15.29 -8.48 14.05
N GLU A 175 -16.22 -8.60 13.09
CA GLU A 175 -17.65 -8.84 13.29
C GLU A 175 -17.93 -10.01 14.24
N SER A 176 -17.29 -11.16 14.02
CA SER A 176 -17.52 -12.36 14.84
C SER A 176 -17.13 -12.21 16.32
N TYR A 177 -16.30 -11.22 16.66
CA TYR A 177 -15.77 -11.03 18.01
C TYR A 177 -16.44 -9.89 18.78
N GLN A 178 -17.43 -9.20 18.18
CA GLN A 178 -18.12 -8.09 18.81
C GLN A 178 -18.98 -8.51 20.00
N GLN A 179 -19.41 -9.78 20.04
CA GLN A 179 -20.24 -10.32 21.11
C GLN A 179 -19.43 -10.82 22.31
N GLU A 180 -18.10 -10.95 22.19
CA GLU A 180 -17.25 -11.47 23.25
C GLU A 180 -16.75 -10.34 24.17
N PRO A 181 -17.20 -10.27 25.44
CA PRO A 181 -16.86 -9.15 26.33
C PRO A 181 -15.35 -8.99 26.56
N LYS A 182 -14.61 -10.11 26.50
CA LYS A 182 -13.14 -10.13 26.65
C LYS A 182 -12.42 -9.42 25.50
N MET A 183 -13.00 -9.42 24.31
CA MET A 183 -12.41 -8.85 23.10
C MET A 183 -12.77 -7.38 22.87
N LEU A 184 -13.80 -6.86 23.57
CA LEU A 184 -14.26 -5.48 23.41
C LEU A 184 -13.16 -4.43 23.64
N LYS A 185 -12.27 -4.64 24.61
CA LYS A 185 -11.14 -3.73 24.87
C LYS A 185 -10.13 -3.72 23.73
N ALA A 186 -9.80 -4.90 23.19
CA ALA A 186 -8.91 -5.03 22.04
C ALA A 186 -9.55 -4.38 20.80
N LEU A 187 -10.81 -4.69 20.53
CA LEU A 187 -11.57 -4.11 19.43
C LEU A 187 -11.58 -2.58 19.48
N ALA A 188 -11.91 -2.00 20.64
CA ALA A 188 -11.95 -0.56 20.83
C ALA A 188 -10.56 0.09 20.65
N SER A 189 -9.50 -0.55 21.15
CA SER A 189 -8.11 -0.09 20.95
C SER A 189 -7.74 -0.06 19.47
N SER A 190 -7.99 -1.15 18.77
CA SER A 190 -7.58 -1.31 17.38
C SER A 190 -8.40 -0.45 16.44
N ARG A 191 -9.70 -0.28 16.69
CA ARG A 191 -10.55 0.67 15.97
C ARG A 191 -10.08 2.11 16.19
N ARG A 192 -9.72 2.48 17.43
CA ARG A 192 -9.14 3.80 17.72
C ARG A 192 -7.82 4.01 16.98
N LEU A 193 -6.96 2.99 16.92
CA LEU A 193 -5.71 3.05 16.18
C LEU A 193 -5.95 3.21 14.68
N LEU A 194 -6.92 2.48 14.12
CA LEU A 194 -7.31 2.60 12.72
C LEU A 194 -7.72 4.03 12.39
N HIS A 195 -8.68 4.59 13.14
CA HIS A 195 -9.13 5.97 12.90
C HIS A 195 -8.01 6.99 13.11
N LYS A 196 -7.08 6.74 14.03
CA LYS A 196 -5.89 7.59 14.18
C LYS A 196 -5.10 7.62 12.87
N TYR A 197 -4.75 6.47 12.30
CA TYR A 197 -4.01 6.41 11.03
C TYR A 197 -4.80 7.02 9.87
N LEU A 198 -6.10 6.75 9.77
CA LEU A 198 -6.94 7.32 8.70
C LEU A 198 -7.01 8.85 8.79
N ASN A 199 -7.12 9.40 10.01
CA ASN A 199 -7.13 10.86 10.20
C ASN A 199 -5.76 11.48 9.91
N GLU A 200 -4.66 10.78 10.20
CA GLU A 200 -3.31 11.22 9.84
C GLU A 200 -3.14 11.28 8.31
N LEU A 201 -3.69 10.31 7.58
CA LEU A 201 -3.66 10.31 6.11
C LEU A 201 -4.52 11.43 5.51
N GLU A 202 -5.69 11.72 6.08
CA GLU A 202 -6.52 12.85 5.65
C GLU A 202 -5.85 14.20 5.93
N ALA A 203 -5.15 14.34 7.06
CA ALA A 203 -4.40 15.54 7.38
C ALA A 203 -3.16 15.72 6.48
N GLN A 204 -2.58 14.63 5.99
CA GLN A 204 -1.41 14.61 5.10
C GLN A 204 -1.75 14.82 3.62
N GLY A 205 -3.03 14.74 3.22
CA GLY A 205 -3.54 15.07 1.87
C GLY A 205 -3.38 16.54 1.44
N GLY A 206 -2.43 17.26 2.05
CA GLY A 206 -1.93 18.57 1.66
C GLY A 206 -0.44 18.82 1.96
N ASN A 207 0.33 17.83 2.45
CA ASN A 207 1.80 17.88 2.60
C ASN A 207 2.35 16.48 2.99
N HIS A 208 2.77 15.68 2.01
CA HIS A 208 3.44 14.40 2.27
C HIS A 208 4.96 14.60 2.52
N GLU A 209 5.34 14.82 3.79
CA GLU A 209 6.68 14.47 4.27
C GLU A 209 6.55 13.19 5.11
N SER A 210 7.04 12.07 4.56
CA SER A 210 6.89 10.72 5.12
C SER A 210 7.24 10.68 6.61
N ALA A 211 6.25 10.34 7.45
CA ALA A 211 6.42 10.19 8.88
C ALA A 211 7.53 9.15 9.18
N LYS A 212 8.66 9.63 9.69
CA LYS A 212 9.73 8.79 10.25
C LYS A 212 9.14 7.93 11.37
N LYS A 213 9.36 6.61 11.27
CA LYS A 213 9.07 5.62 12.30
C LYS A 213 9.54 6.10 13.67
N ALA A 214 8.62 6.14 14.64
CA ALA A 214 8.90 6.20 16.07
C ALA A 214 8.88 4.79 16.67
#